data_AF-R6CKJ8-F1
#
_entry.id   AF-R6CKJ8-F1
#
_cell.length_a   1.000
_cell.length_b   1.000
_cell.length_c   1.000
_cell.angle_alpha   90.00
_cell.angle_beta   90.00
_cell.angle_gamma   90.00
#
_symmetry.space_group_name_H-M   'P 1'
#
loop_
_entity.id
_entity.type
_entity.pdbx_description
1 polymer ?
#
loop_
_entity_poly.entity_id
_entity_poly.type
_entity_poly.pdbx_seq_one_letter_code
_entity_poly.pdbx_strand_id
1 'polypeptide(L)'
;MKHILYTIVCSMVILFASCTKNDVLASTDEAGYLSLQNVEKISPIVSTVTSRADANTQADDLTVEIWQGEKRLYQLSEAEVNVKVKLDAGDYELKVYSSNYGNESDWTNDDKGAPVYYKEQSFSIKAGETCFLTVKVPMLVYAVQLTLPESFGEWFPTYTFTVTSDTRAVTLKAGETAYFSYNSGTTFAYKLIMQNTDGEEQSKEGTYGTDPVVQQGHLYDVNYSLANQTLSAFGDLVLRIAR
;
A
#
# COMPACT_ATOMS: atom_id res chain seq x y z
N MET A 1 -2.57 38.62 22.61
CA MET A 1 -2.01 38.43 21.24
C MET A 1 -0.80 37.53 21.39
N LYS A 2 -0.74 36.26 20.96
CA LYS A 2 -1.41 35.51 19.89
C LYS A 2 -1.77 34.12 20.41
N HIS A 3 -3.00 33.68 20.16
CA HIS A 3 -3.37 32.27 20.22
C HIS A 3 -2.74 31.58 19.00
N ILE A 4 -1.83 30.63 19.22
CA ILE A 4 -1.41 29.71 18.17
C ILE A 4 -2.28 28.48 18.32
N LEU A 5 -3.34 28.48 17.50
CA LEU A 5 -4.27 27.41 17.26
C LEU A 5 -3.47 26.21 16.72
N TYR A 6 -3.33 25.15 17.51
CA TYR A 6 -2.80 23.88 17.02
C TYR A 6 -3.91 23.21 16.19
N THR A 7 -3.79 23.32 14.87
CA THR A 7 -4.65 22.67 13.89
C THR A 7 -4.47 21.15 14.02
N ILE A 8 -5.35 20.52 14.80
CA ILE A 8 -5.60 19.09 14.72
C ILE A 8 -6.25 18.87 13.36
N VAL A 9 -5.45 18.53 12.35
CA VAL A 9 -5.94 17.88 11.14
C VAL A 9 -6.24 16.44 11.54
N CYS A 10 -7.36 16.26 12.24
CA CYS A 10 -8.08 15.01 12.20
C CYS A 10 -8.42 14.81 10.73
N SER A 11 -7.68 13.91 10.08
CA SER A 11 -8.06 13.27 8.83
C SER A 11 -9.41 12.60 9.04
N MET A 12 -10.48 13.40 8.96
CA MET A 12 -11.84 12.96 8.93
C MET A 12 -11.99 12.25 7.57
N VAL A 13 -11.69 10.95 7.57
CA VAL A 13 -12.14 10.04 6.53
C VAL A 13 -13.67 10.09 6.60
N ILE A 14 -14.26 10.89 5.72
CA ILE A 14 -15.71 11.06 5.64
C ILE A 14 -16.28 9.70 5.22
N LEU A 15 -16.94 9.05 6.16
CA LEU A 15 -17.68 7.80 6.00
C LEU A 15 -18.94 8.07 5.18
N PHE A 16 -19.05 7.52 3.97
CA PHE A 16 -20.28 7.55 3.19
C PHE A 16 -20.93 6.17 3.20
N ALA A 17 -21.42 5.74 4.36
CA ALA A 17 -22.50 4.75 4.39
C ALA A 17 -23.81 5.54 4.17
N SER A 18 -24.39 5.45 2.97
CA SER A 18 -25.66 6.10 2.67
C SER A 18 -26.74 5.03 2.70
N CYS A 19 -27.68 5.12 3.65
CA CYS A 19 -28.87 4.26 3.62
C CYS A 19 -30.03 5.03 3.00
N THR A 20 -30.68 4.46 1.99
CA THR A 20 -31.91 5.03 1.45
C THR A 20 -33.09 4.11 1.74
N LYS A 21 -34.21 4.70 2.14
CA LYS A 21 -35.49 4.02 2.18
C LYS A 21 -35.92 3.71 0.76
N ASN A 22 -36.28 2.47 0.47
CA ASN A 22 -37.00 2.18 -0.76
C ASN A 22 -38.46 2.60 -0.55
N ASP A 23 -38.94 3.56 -1.35
CA ASP A 23 -40.38 3.84 -1.50
C ASP A 23 -41.04 2.73 -2.31
N VAL A 24 -41.09 1.53 -1.75
CA VAL A 24 -41.95 0.45 -2.22
C VAL A 24 -42.66 -0.07 -0.99
N LEU A 25 -43.91 0.38 -0.84
CA LEU A 25 -44.98 -0.15 0.01
C LEU A 25 -44.48 -0.95 1.23
N ALA A 26 -44.51 -0.32 2.42
CA ALA A 26 -44.29 -0.92 3.73
C ALA A 26 -44.47 -2.44 3.75
N SER A 27 -43.40 -3.16 3.38
CA SER A 27 -43.39 -4.60 3.42
C SER A 27 -43.06 -4.97 4.86
N THR A 28 -43.83 -5.91 5.39
CA THR A 28 -43.60 -6.58 6.68
C THR A 28 -42.33 -7.44 6.67
N ASP A 29 -41.33 -7.11 5.84
CA ASP A 29 -40.04 -7.79 5.77
C ASP A 29 -39.15 -7.25 6.90
N GLU A 30 -38.72 -8.11 7.81
CA GLU A 30 -37.76 -7.78 8.88
C GLU A 30 -36.33 -7.54 8.35
N ALA A 31 -36.13 -7.73 7.05
CA ALA A 31 -34.83 -7.67 6.38
C ALA A 31 -34.61 -6.36 5.60
N GLY A 32 -33.35 -5.96 5.48
CA GLY A 32 -32.87 -4.90 4.59
C GLY A 32 -31.87 -5.44 3.57
N TYR A 33 -31.17 -4.53 2.89
CA TYR A 33 -30.19 -4.88 1.85
C TYR A 33 -28.88 -4.14 2.03
N LEU A 34 -27.76 -4.83 1.84
CA LEU A 34 -26.46 -4.21 1.57
C LEU A 34 -26.25 -4.15 0.06
N SER A 35 -25.87 -2.98 -0.43
CA SER A 35 -25.35 -2.78 -1.77
C SER A 35 -23.91 -2.29 -1.64
N LEU A 36 -22.96 -3.20 -1.79
CA LEU A 36 -21.55 -2.85 -1.93
C LEU A 36 -21.42 -2.20 -3.33
N GLN A 37 -21.05 -0.92 -3.36
CA GLN A 37 -20.99 -0.18 -4.61
C GLN A 37 -19.60 -0.27 -5.25
N ASN A 38 -18.57 -0.33 -4.42
CA ASN A 38 -17.19 -0.40 -4.88
C ASN A 38 -16.24 -0.83 -3.75
N VAL A 39 -15.23 -1.61 -4.09
CA VAL A 39 -14.09 -1.97 -3.24
C VAL A 39 -12.84 -1.58 -4.01
N GLU A 40 -12.13 -0.57 -3.52
CA GLU A 40 -10.96 -0.03 -4.19
C GLU A 40 -9.72 -0.20 -3.32
N LYS A 41 -8.65 -0.71 -3.93
CA LYS A 41 -7.30 -0.65 -3.34
C LYS A 41 -6.83 0.80 -3.31
N ILE A 42 -6.28 1.23 -2.19
CA ILE A 42 -5.54 2.50 -2.14
C ILE A 42 -4.17 2.23 -2.75
N SER A 43 -3.93 2.78 -3.93
CA SER A 43 -2.61 2.71 -4.58
C SER A 43 -1.52 3.26 -3.64
N PRO A 44 -0.30 2.71 -3.68
CA PRO A 44 0.78 3.21 -2.86
C PRO A 44 0.99 4.70 -3.12
N ILE A 45 1.18 5.48 -2.04
CA ILE A 45 1.51 6.89 -2.18
C ILE A 45 2.96 6.95 -2.68
N VAL A 46 3.10 7.21 -3.99
CA VAL A 46 4.39 7.42 -4.64
C VAL A 46 4.88 8.81 -4.27
N SER A 47 5.93 8.87 -3.48
CA SER A 47 6.53 10.13 -3.04
C SER A 47 7.51 10.67 -4.09
N THR A 48 7.06 10.86 -5.35
CA THR A 48 7.68 11.69 -6.39
C THR A 48 6.64 12.13 -7.45
N VAL A 49 6.68 13.40 -7.87
CA VAL A 49 5.91 13.91 -9.02
C VAL A 49 6.72 13.68 -10.29
N THR A 50 6.44 12.63 -11.07
CA THR A 50 6.08 12.68 -12.51
C THR A 50 5.83 11.28 -13.09
N SER A 51 4.72 11.18 -13.82
CA SER A 51 4.20 10.05 -14.59
C SER A 51 3.68 8.85 -13.78
N ARG A 52 2.46 8.41 -14.16
CA ARG A 52 1.71 7.31 -13.58
C ARG A 52 2.58 6.05 -13.54
N ALA A 53 3.02 5.64 -12.35
CA ALA A 53 3.43 4.26 -12.15
C ALA A 53 2.19 3.40 -12.31
N ASP A 54 2.26 2.48 -13.26
CA ASP A 54 1.16 1.62 -13.66
C ASP A 54 0.52 0.93 -12.45
N ALA A 55 -0.82 0.97 -12.42
CA ALA A 55 -1.66 0.16 -11.54
C ALA A 55 -1.58 -1.35 -11.85
N ASN A 56 -0.46 -1.81 -12.43
CA ASN A 56 -0.16 -3.20 -12.74
C ASN A 56 0.89 -3.71 -11.76
N THR A 57 0.58 -3.69 -10.47
CA THR A 57 1.09 -4.74 -9.58
C THR A 57 -0.05 -5.72 -9.43
N GLN A 58 0.15 -6.91 -9.98
CA GLN A 58 -0.67 -8.11 -9.92
C GLN A 58 -1.88 -7.95 -8.98
N ALA A 59 -3.06 -7.80 -9.57
CA ALA A 59 -4.31 -7.73 -8.83
C ALA A 59 -4.52 -9.08 -8.14
N ASP A 60 -4.00 -9.23 -6.92
CA ASP A 60 -4.47 -10.28 -6.04
C ASP A 60 -5.94 -9.96 -5.76
N ASP A 61 -6.85 -10.78 -6.28
CA ASP A 61 -8.29 -10.61 -6.12
C ASP A 61 -8.60 -10.41 -4.62
N LEU A 62 -9.32 -9.32 -4.30
CA LEU A 62 -9.74 -9.11 -2.93
C LEU A 62 -10.85 -10.11 -2.55
N THR A 63 -10.72 -10.69 -1.36
CA THR A 63 -11.79 -11.45 -0.72
C THR A 63 -12.56 -10.51 0.21
N VAL A 64 -13.89 -10.55 0.11
CA VAL A 64 -14.81 -9.78 0.93
C VAL A 64 -15.66 -10.73 1.76
N GLU A 65 -15.64 -10.60 3.07
CA GLU A 65 -16.47 -11.37 3.98
C GLU A 65 -17.44 -10.47 4.75
N ILE A 66 -18.66 -10.96 4.97
CA ILE A 66 -19.67 -10.29 5.80
C ILE A 66 -19.91 -11.16 7.04
N TRP A 67 -19.75 -10.56 8.21
CA TRP A 67 -19.85 -11.20 9.51
C TRP A 67 -20.97 -10.58 10.35
N GLN A 68 -21.61 -11.41 11.18
CA GLN A 68 -22.52 -10.99 12.24
C GLN A 68 -22.08 -11.65 13.54
N GLY A 69 -21.50 -10.87 14.45
CA GLY A 69 -20.76 -11.43 15.58
C GLY A 69 -19.66 -12.37 15.09
N GLU A 70 -19.62 -13.58 15.63
CA GLU A 70 -18.61 -14.61 15.27
C GLU A 70 -19.00 -15.46 14.06
N LYS A 71 -20.13 -15.19 13.40
CA LYS A 71 -20.61 -15.99 12.28
C LYS A 71 -20.34 -15.29 10.94
N ARG A 72 -19.56 -15.93 10.07
CA ARG A 72 -19.43 -15.54 8.66
C ARG A 72 -20.69 -15.91 7.89
N LEU A 73 -21.33 -14.92 7.29
CA LEU A 73 -22.56 -15.09 6.51
C LEU A 73 -22.27 -15.24 5.02
N TYR A 74 -21.34 -14.44 4.50
CA TYR A 74 -20.98 -14.42 3.08
C TYR A 74 -19.47 -14.33 2.90
N GLN A 75 -19.01 -14.86 1.76
CA GLN A 75 -17.68 -14.66 1.21
C GLN A 75 -17.88 -14.38 -0.29
N LEU A 76 -17.37 -13.24 -0.75
CA LEU A 76 -17.51 -12.73 -2.11
C LEU A 76 -16.11 -12.45 -2.67
N SER A 77 -15.92 -12.71 -3.95
CA SER A 77 -14.76 -12.26 -4.72
C SER A 77 -14.95 -10.80 -5.18
N GLU A 78 -13.86 -10.16 -5.62
CA GLU A 78 -13.88 -8.81 -6.20
C GLU A 78 -14.86 -8.69 -7.39
N ALA A 79 -15.02 -9.75 -8.18
CA ALA A 79 -15.97 -9.79 -9.31
C ALA A 79 -17.44 -9.78 -8.86
N GLU A 80 -17.73 -10.17 -7.62
CA GLU A 80 -19.07 -10.24 -7.03
C GLU A 80 -19.44 -8.95 -6.26
N VAL A 81 -18.56 -7.94 -6.24
CA VAL A 81 -18.66 -6.72 -5.42
C VAL A 81 -19.83 -5.79 -5.77
N ASN A 82 -20.65 -6.08 -6.78
CA ASN A 82 -21.86 -5.30 -7.12
C ASN A 82 -23.19 -6.00 -6.79
N VAL A 83 -23.14 -7.07 -5.98
CA VAL A 83 -24.33 -7.85 -5.62
C VAL A 83 -25.08 -7.17 -4.46
N LYS A 84 -26.40 -7.02 -4.60
CA LYS A 84 -27.28 -6.69 -3.48
C LYS A 84 -27.44 -7.92 -2.59
N VAL A 85 -26.93 -7.84 -1.37
CA VAL A 85 -27.03 -8.91 -0.38
C VAL A 85 -28.22 -8.62 0.54
N LYS A 86 -29.18 -9.56 0.62
CA LYS A 86 -30.28 -9.47 1.60
C LYS A 86 -29.74 -9.86 2.97
N LEU A 87 -29.94 -9.00 3.96
CA LEU A 87 -29.49 -9.19 5.34
C LEU A 87 -30.63 -8.82 6.28
N ASP A 88 -30.75 -9.51 7.41
CA ASP A 88 -31.69 -9.12 8.45
C ASP A 88 -31.31 -7.76 9.05
N ALA A 89 -32.24 -7.09 9.72
CA ALA A 89 -31.89 -5.86 10.43
C ALA A 89 -30.89 -6.16 11.56
N GLY A 90 -29.80 -5.41 11.62
CA GLY A 90 -28.75 -5.64 12.62
C GLY A 90 -27.42 -4.99 12.26
N ASP A 91 -26.44 -5.22 13.13
CA ASP A 91 -25.06 -4.76 12.98
C ASP A 91 -24.18 -5.86 12.40
N TYR A 92 -23.30 -5.46 11.48
CA TYR A 92 -22.44 -6.34 10.70
C TYR A 92 -21.03 -5.78 10.61
N GLU A 93 -20.09 -6.68 10.32
CA GLU A 93 -18.71 -6.34 10.04
C GLU A 93 -18.34 -6.84 8.64
N LEU A 94 -17.75 -5.95 7.84
CA LEU A 94 -17.13 -6.29 6.58
C LEU A 94 -15.64 -6.50 6.80
N LYS A 95 -15.09 -7.62 6.33
CA LYS A 95 -13.64 -7.86 6.25
C LYS A 95 -13.24 -7.94 4.78
N VAL A 96 -12.24 -7.16 4.37
CA VAL A 96 -11.74 -7.16 3.00
C VAL A 96 -10.24 -7.37 3.03
N TYR A 97 -9.74 -8.35 2.29
CA TYR A 97 -8.32 -8.70 2.33
C TYR A 97 -7.81 -9.34 1.04
N SER A 98 -6.51 -9.18 0.77
CA SER A 98 -5.83 -9.92 -0.29
C SER A 98 -5.48 -11.35 0.15
N SER A 99 -5.39 -12.28 -0.80
CA SER A 99 -5.13 -13.71 -0.52
C SER A 99 -3.85 -13.99 0.26
N ASN A 100 -2.87 -13.08 0.18
CA ASN A 100 -1.58 -13.13 0.86
C ASN A 100 -1.56 -12.47 2.26
N TYR A 101 -2.70 -11.94 2.74
CA TYR A 101 -2.80 -11.34 4.07
C TYR A 101 -2.46 -12.34 5.19
N GLY A 102 -1.57 -11.94 6.10
CA GLY A 102 -1.12 -12.74 7.23
C GLY A 102 0.09 -13.64 6.95
N ASN A 103 0.59 -13.68 5.71
CA ASN A 103 1.73 -14.52 5.30
C ASN A 103 3.02 -13.70 5.06
N GLU A 104 3.06 -12.43 5.43
CA GLU A 104 4.20 -11.55 5.21
C GLU A 104 5.45 -12.00 5.98
N SER A 105 5.26 -12.70 7.10
CA SER A 105 6.33 -13.30 7.90
C SER A 105 7.07 -14.42 7.18
N ASP A 106 6.47 -15.01 6.15
CA ASP A 106 7.02 -16.19 5.47
C ASP A 106 7.98 -15.78 4.34
N TRP A 107 8.02 -14.50 3.98
CA TRP A 107 8.91 -14.01 2.94
C TRP A 107 10.38 -14.13 3.33
N THR A 108 11.16 -14.70 2.42
CA THR A 108 12.61 -14.90 2.55
C THR A 108 13.39 -13.79 1.86
N ASN A 109 14.72 -13.89 1.83
CA ASN A 109 15.59 -12.95 1.12
C ASN A 109 15.48 -13.07 -0.41
N ASP A 110 15.02 -14.21 -0.90
CA ASP A 110 14.83 -14.45 -2.33
C ASP A 110 13.49 -13.88 -2.84
N ASP A 111 12.52 -13.71 -1.94
CA ASP A 111 11.21 -13.17 -2.26
C ASP A 111 11.23 -11.64 -2.41
N LYS A 112 10.53 -11.11 -3.41
CA LYS A 112 10.24 -9.66 -3.49
C LYS A 112 9.06 -9.25 -2.65
N GLY A 113 8.35 -10.21 -2.07
CA GLY A 113 7.05 -9.96 -1.46
C GLY A 113 6.02 -9.46 -2.48
N ALA A 114 4.88 -9.03 -1.98
CA ALA A 114 3.76 -8.55 -2.78
C ALA A 114 3.00 -7.49 -1.97
N PRO A 115 2.19 -6.64 -2.61
CA PRO A 115 1.30 -5.75 -1.87
C PRO A 115 0.29 -6.59 -1.07
N VAL A 116 0.03 -6.17 0.17
CA VAL A 116 -0.94 -6.80 1.07
C VAL A 116 -1.99 -5.80 1.49
N TYR A 117 -3.26 -6.18 1.41
CA TYR A 117 -4.40 -5.33 1.67
C TYR A 117 -5.26 -5.94 2.76
N TYR A 118 -5.72 -5.11 3.69
CA TYR A 118 -6.67 -5.53 4.72
C TYR A 118 -7.47 -4.34 5.25
N LYS A 119 -8.76 -4.57 5.51
CA LYS A 119 -9.62 -3.62 6.21
C LYS A 119 -10.80 -4.33 6.87
N GLU A 120 -11.14 -3.86 8.05
CA GLU A 120 -12.44 -4.11 8.67
C GLU A 120 -13.28 -2.84 8.69
N GLN A 121 -14.59 -2.99 8.47
CA GLN A 121 -15.52 -1.88 8.48
C GLN A 121 -16.90 -2.32 8.98
N SER A 122 -17.34 -1.75 10.10
CA SER A 122 -18.69 -1.97 10.62
C SER A 122 -19.74 -1.22 9.81
N PHE A 123 -20.91 -1.83 9.67
CA PHE A 123 -22.11 -1.21 9.07
C PHE A 123 -23.38 -1.80 9.69
N SER A 124 -24.50 -1.10 9.53
CA SER A 124 -25.80 -1.55 10.06
C SER A 124 -26.84 -1.60 8.96
N ILE A 125 -27.71 -2.61 9.01
CA ILE A 125 -28.85 -2.78 8.12
C ILE A 125 -30.13 -2.49 8.89
N LYS A 126 -31.03 -1.72 8.26
CA LYS A 126 -32.38 -1.49 8.76
C LYS A 126 -33.38 -2.16 7.83
N ALA A 127 -34.45 -2.68 8.41
CA ALA A 127 -35.55 -3.28 7.66
C ALA A 127 -36.08 -2.32 6.59
N GLY A 128 -36.24 -2.81 5.36
CA GLY A 128 -36.73 -2.02 4.22
C GLY A 128 -35.77 -0.97 3.66
N GLU A 129 -34.56 -0.82 4.22
CA GLU A 129 -33.54 0.10 3.71
C GLU A 129 -32.47 -0.63 2.91
N THR A 130 -31.91 0.07 1.90
CA THR A 130 -30.67 -0.36 1.24
C THR A 130 -29.52 0.48 1.79
N CYS A 131 -28.55 -0.16 2.42
CA CYS A 131 -27.28 0.44 2.83
C CYS A 131 -26.28 0.38 1.67
N PHE A 132 -25.79 1.54 1.25
CA PHE A 132 -24.76 1.65 0.24
C PHE A 132 -23.39 1.81 0.90
N LEU A 133 -22.45 0.97 0.52
CA LEU A 133 -21.10 0.97 1.10
C LEU A 133 -20.04 1.06 0.00
N THR A 134 -19.12 2.01 0.15
CA THR A 134 -17.88 2.10 -0.62
C THR A 134 -16.70 1.88 0.31
N VAL A 135 -15.81 0.96 -0.06
CA VAL A 135 -14.71 0.53 0.81
C VAL A 135 -13.39 0.81 0.12
N LYS A 136 -12.57 1.66 0.75
CA LYS A 136 -11.17 1.85 0.38
C LYS A 136 -10.29 1.01 1.29
N VAL A 137 -9.50 0.10 0.71
CA VAL A 137 -8.67 -0.88 1.43
C VAL A 137 -7.20 -0.42 1.38
N PRO A 138 -6.59 -0.08 2.52
CA PRO A 138 -5.19 0.35 2.56
C PRO A 138 -4.24 -0.83 2.34
N MET A 139 -3.07 -0.55 1.77
CA MET A 139 -1.94 -1.47 1.78
C MET A 139 -1.32 -1.51 3.20
N LEU A 140 -1.03 -2.70 3.71
CA LEU A 140 -0.43 -2.92 5.04
C LEU A 140 1.10 -2.89 5.04
N VAL A 141 1.72 -3.24 3.91
CA VAL A 141 3.18 -3.25 3.75
C VAL A 141 3.68 -1.90 3.24
N TYR A 142 5.00 -1.73 3.18
CA TYR A 142 5.63 -0.66 2.40
C TYR A 142 6.55 -1.27 1.34
N ALA A 143 6.91 -0.48 0.35
CA ALA A 143 7.65 -0.91 -0.83
C ALA A 143 8.93 -0.07 -1.02
N VAL A 144 9.98 -0.68 -1.56
CA VAL A 144 11.23 0.01 -1.94
C VAL A 144 11.61 -0.41 -3.36
N GLN A 145 11.99 0.57 -4.17
CA GLN A 145 12.50 0.36 -5.52
C GLN A 145 13.80 1.15 -5.75
N LEU A 146 14.51 0.81 -6.83
CA LEU A 146 15.69 1.52 -7.30
C LEU A 146 15.41 2.17 -8.65
N THR A 147 15.69 3.46 -8.75
CA THR A 147 15.73 4.19 -10.02
C THR A 147 17.15 4.61 -10.34
N LEU A 148 17.62 4.23 -11.53
CA LEU A 148 18.94 4.58 -12.06
C LEU A 148 18.79 5.52 -13.27
N PRO A 149 19.76 6.41 -13.51
CA PRO A 149 19.76 7.26 -14.71
C PRO A 149 19.99 6.42 -15.96
N GLU A 150 19.50 6.90 -17.11
CA GLU A 150 19.55 6.18 -18.39
C GLU A 150 20.98 5.75 -18.77
N SER A 151 21.95 6.63 -18.55
CA SER A 151 23.37 6.38 -18.83
C SER A 151 24.12 5.60 -17.75
N PHE A 152 23.45 5.16 -16.66
CA PHE A 152 24.10 4.44 -15.55
C PHE A 152 24.92 3.23 -16.03
N GLY A 153 24.34 2.42 -16.91
CA GLY A 153 24.96 1.19 -17.41
C GLY A 153 26.20 1.43 -18.27
N GLU A 154 26.39 2.63 -18.81
CA GLU A 154 27.60 2.99 -19.58
C GLU A 154 28.81 3.14 -18.66
N TRP A 155 28.59 3.66 -17.44
CA TRP A 155 29.64 3.88 -16.46
C TRP A 155 29.81 2.70 -15.51
N PHE A 156 28.70 2.03 -15.17
CA PHE A 156 28.65 0.92 -14.22
C PHE A 156 27.89 -0.25 -14.85
N PRO A 157 28.54 -1.04 -15.74
CA PRO A 157 27.89 -2.18 -16.39
C PRO A 157 27.44 -3.27 -15.41
N THR A 158 28.07 -3.34 -14.23
CA THR A 158 27.73 -4.30 -13.18
C THR A 158 27.34 -3.56 -11.91
N TYR A 159 26.21 -3.95 -11.32
CA TYR A 159 25.80 -3.47 -10.01
C TYR A 159 24.93 -4.48 -9.24
N THR A 160 24.95 -4.32 -7.93
CA THR A 160 24.10 -5.02 -6.96
C THR A 160 23.49 -3.99 -6.03
N PHE A 161 22.17 -3.95 -5.96
CA PHE A 161 21.44 -3.12 -5.01
C PHE A 161 20.69 -4.00 -4.03
N THR A 162 20.86 -3.77 -2.74
CA THR A 162 20.24 -4.55 -1.67
C THR A 162 19.52 -3.62 -0.70
N VAL A 163 18.28 -3.97 -0.36
CA VAL A 163 17.49 -3.32 0.67
C VAL A 163 17.38 -4.26 1.87
N THR A 164 17.67 -3.76 3.05
CA THR A 164 17.61 -4.51 4.30
C THR A 164 16.56 -3.89 5.22
N SER A 165 15.59 -4.69 5.65
CA SER A 165 14.63 -4.31 6.70
C SER A 165 14.45 -5.46 7.67
N ASP A 166 14.54 -5.16 8.95
CA ASP A 166 14.56 -6.14 10.03
C ASP A 166 15.57 -7.27 9.74
N THR A 167 15.10 -8.50 9.53
CA THR A 167 15.93 -9.68 9.22
C THR A 167 16.05 -9.97 7.73
N ARG A 168 15.30 -9.28 6.87
CA ARG A 168 15.27 -9.53 5.42
C ARG A 168 16.22 -8.61 4.67
N ALA A 169 16.98 -9.18 3.75
CA ALA A 169 17.84 -8.46 2.82
C ALA A 169 17.53 -8.91 1.39
N VAL A 170 16.98 -8.01 0.57
CA VAL A 170 16.47 -8.32 -0.77
C VAL A 170 17.28 -7.56 -1.82
N THR A 171 17.84 -8.29 -2.79
CA THR A 171 18.59 -7.69 -3.91
C THR A 171 17.67 -7.36 -5.07
N LEU A 172 17.65 -6.12 -5.55
CA LEU A 172 16.79 -5.65 -6.64
C LEU A 172 17.61 -5.16 -7.85
N LYS A 173 17.03 -5.31 -9.04
CA LYS A 173 17.42 -4.57 -10.24
C LYS A 173 16.58 -3.30 -10.39
N ALA A 174 17.07 -2.34 -11.15
CA ALA A 174 16.34 -1.11 -11.46
C ALA A 174 14.99 -1.45 -12.12
N GLY A 175 13.93 -0.80 -11.65
CA GLY A 175 12.54 -1.09 -12.05
C GLY A 175 11.87 -2.24 -11.28
N GLU A 176 12.60 -3.04 -10.48
CA GLU A 176 12.00 -3.99 -9.55
C GLU A 176 11.59 -3.32 -8.24
N THR A 177 10.59 -3.89 -7.57
CA THR A 177 10.09 -3.43 -6.27
C THR A 177 10.13 -4.56 -5.26
N ALA A 178 10.62 -4.30 -4.04
CA ALA A 178 10.49 -5.20 -2.90
C ALA A 178 9.49 -4.66 -1.87
N TYR A 179 8.66 -5.56 -1.33
CA TYR A 179 7.69 -5.29 -0.27
C TYR A 179 8.19 -5.85 1.07
N PHE A 180 7.94 -5.09 2.12
CA PHE A 180 8.36 -5.38 3.48
C PHE A 180 7.21 -5.13 4.46
N SER A 181 7.13 -5.99 5.48
CA SER A 181 6.21 -5.83 6.60
C SER A 181 6.41 -4.48 7.28
N TYR A 182 5.31 -3.83 7.67
CA TYR A 182 5.34 -2.56 8.36
C TYR A 182 5.01 -2.72 9.84
N ASN A 183 5.84 -2.13 10.71
CA ASN A 183 5.52 -1.89 12.10
C ASN A 183 5.82 -0.42 12.44
N SER A 184 5.17 0.09 13.49
CA SER A 184 5.51 1.43 13.98
C SER A 184 6.99 1.49 14.39
N GLY A 185 7.73 2.45 13.83
CA GLY A 185 9.17 2.58 14.04
C GLY A 185 10.05 1.74 13.11
N THR A 186 9.49 1.07 12.10
CA THR A 186 10.27 0.39 11.06
C THR A 186 11.27 1.34 10.40
N THR A 187 12.49 0.84 10.19
CA THR A 187 13.54 1.50 9.41
C THR A 187 14.08 0.50 8.39
N PHE A 188 14.60 1.00 7.27
CA PHE A 188 15.31 0.17 6.31
C PHE A 188 16.65 0.78 5.92
N ALA A 189 17.61 -0.08 5.61
CA ALA A 189 18.89 0.28 5.03
C ALA A 189 18.91 -0.12 3.55
N TYR A 190 19.76 0.53 2.79
CA TYR A 190 19.99 0.19 1.39
C TYR A 190 21.48 0.31 1.06
N LYS A 191 21.94 -0.52 0.13
CA LYS A 191 23.33 -0.54 -0.34
C LYS A 191 23.38 -0.80 -1.83
N LEU A 192 24.06 0.07 -2.56
CA LEU A 192 24.41 -0.08 -3.96
C LEU A 192 25.91 -0.33 -4.06
N ILE A 193 26.29 -1.43 -4.71
CA ILE A 193 27.66 -1.76 -5.11
C ILE A 193 27.69 -1.70 -6.63
N MET A 194 28.64 -0.98 -7.19
CA MET A 194 28.75 -0.70 -8.62
C MET A 194 30.19 -0.96 -9.05
N GLN A 195 30.39 -1.48 -10.25
CA GLN A 195 31.71 -1.71 -10.82
C GLN A 195 31.80 -1.07 -12.20
N ASN A 196 32.84 -0.30 -12.44
CA ASN A 196 33.10 0.32 -13.74
C ASN A 196 33.75 -0.66 -14.73
N THR A 197 33.97 -0.22 -15.97
CA THR A 197 34.60 -1.04 -17.02
C THR A 197 36.04 -1.43 -16.73
N ASP A 198 36.72 -0.69 -15.85
CA ASP A 198 38.10 -0.95 -15.44
C ASP A 198 38.17 -1.93 -14.25
N GLY A 199 37.01 -2.41 -13.77
CA GLY A 199 36.90 -3.34 -12.66
C GLY A 199 36.95 -2.68 -11.27
N GLU A 200 37.01 -1.35 -11.20
CA GLU A 200 37.00 -0.62 -9.94
C GLU A 200 35.61 -0.63 -9.31
N GLU A 201 35.54 -0.97 -8.03
CA GLU A 201 34.30 -1.03 -7.28
C GLU A 201 34.05 0.26 -6.48
N GLN A 202 32.79 0.68 -6.46
CA GLN A 202 32.29 1.75 -5.62
C GLN A 202 31.07 1.27 -4.85
N SER A 203 30.92 1.72 -3.61
CA SER A 203 29.75 1.42 -2.80
C SER A 203 29.14 2.68 -2.19
N LYS A 204 27.81 2.69 -2.15
CA LYS A 204 26.99 3.74 -1.56
C LYS A 204 25.92 3.09 -0.71
N GLU A 205 25.70 3.59 0.49
CA GLU A 205 24.73 3.03 1.43
C GLU A 205 24.03 4.14 2.22
N GLY A 206 22.89 3.81 2.80
CA GLY A 206 22.12 4.73 3.62
C GLY A 206 21.00 4.03 4.39
N THR A 207 20.32 4.79 5.23
CA THR A 207 19.21 4.33 6.06
C THR A 207 18.04 5.31 6.00
N TYR A 208 16.84 4.81 6.25
CA TYR A 208 15.62 5.59 6.29
C TYR A 208 14.67 5.09 7.38
N GLY A 209 13.85 6.00 7.94
CA GLY A 209 12.77 5.66 8.87
C GLY A 209 12.92 6.22 10.29
N THR A 210 14.02 6.91 10.60
CA THR A 210 14.18 7.60 11.90
C THR A 210 13.55 8.99 11.87
N ASP A 211 13.83 9.78 10.84
CA ASP A 211 13.20 11.07 10.54
C ASP A 211 13.48 11.46 9.07
N PRO A 212 12.48 11.46 8.16
CA PRO A 212 11.08 11.09 8.39
C PRO A 212 10.90 9.58 8.64
N VAL A 213 9.79 9.24 9.29
CA VAL A 213 9.43 7.84 9.61
C VAL A 213 8.92 7.09 8.37
N VAL A 214 9.11 5.76 8.36
CA VAL A 214 8.44 4.90 7.40
C VAL A 214 6.93 4.95 7.66
N GLN A 215 6.17 5.12 6.59
CA GLN A 215 4.72 5.09 6.55
C GLN A 215 4.22 3.81 5.85
N GLN A 216 3.18 3.24 6.42
CA GLN A 216 2.42 2.14 5.83
C GLN A 216 1.88 2.52 4.45
N GLY A 217 1.87 1.56 3.53
CA GLY A 217 1.28 1.75 2.20
C GLY A 217 2.09 2.68 1.28
N HIS A 218 3.32 3.02 1.63
CA HIS A 218 4.17 3.89 0.81
C HIS A 218 5.17 3.11 -0.02
N LEU A 219 5.51 3.66 -1.18
CA LEU A 219 6.62 3.21 -2.02
C LEU A 219 7.76 4.24 -1.96
N TYR A 220 8.94 3.79 -1.54
CA TYR A 220 10.17 4.57 -1.46
C TYR A 220 11.03 4.32 -2.69
N ASP A 221 11.36 5.38 -3.40
CA ASP A 221 12.22 5.34 -4.58
C ASP A 221 13.63 5.77 -4.19
N VAL A 222 14.57 4.82 -4.20
CA VAL A 222 15.99 5.09 -3.97
C VAL A 222 16.60 5.50 -5.30
N ASN A 223 17.02 6.76 -5.41
CA ASN A 223 17.57 7.31 -6.63
C ASN A 223 19.09 7.44 -6.55
N TYR A 224 19.78 6.97 -7.59
CA TYR A 224 21.18 7.29 -7.81
C TYR A 224 21.30 8.50 -8.74
N SER A 225 22.02 9.53 -8.30
CA SER A 225 22.29 10.69 -9.15
C SER A 225 23.79 10.99 -9.21
N LEU A 226 24.30 11.23 -10.42
CA LEU A 226 25.68 11.66 -10.60
C LEU A 226 25.78 13.15 -10.27
N ALA A 227 26.71 13.52 -9.38
CA ALA A 227 27.07 14.91 -9.23
C ALA A 227 27.92 15.31 -10.44
N ASN A 228 27.49 16.33 -11.18
CA ASN A 228 28.33 16.99 -12.18
C ASN A 228 29.40 17.80 -11.45
N GLN A 229 30.47 17.15 -10.98
CA GLN A 229 31.69 17.85 -10.59
C GLN A 229 32.82 17.37 -11.48
N THR A 230 33.35 18.32 -12.23
CA THR A 230 34.51 18.25 -13.13
C THR A 230 35.53 17.18 -12.73
N LEU A 231 35.82 16.27 -13.66
CA LEU A 231 36.96 15.34 -13.68
C LEU A 231 37.05 14.27 -12.57
N SER A 232 35.98 14.00 -11.83
CA SER A 232 35.89 12.77 -11.03
C SER A 232 34.42 12.37 -10.85
N ALA A 233 34.05 11.19 -11.38
CA ALA A 233 32.69 10.68 -11.29
C ALA A 233 32.41 10.16 -9.87
N PHE A 234 32.09 11.08 -8.96
CA PHE A 234 31.50 10.76 -7.67
C PHE A 234 29.99 11.02 -7.78
N GLY A 235 29.19 9.96 -7.90
CA GLY A 235 27.74 10.05 -7.73
C GLY A 235 27.34 9.92 -6.26
N ASP A 236 26.17 10.43 -5.91
CA ASP A 236 25.58 10.28 -4.58
C ASP A 236 24.26 9.50 -4.66
N LEU A 237 24.04 8.65 -3.65
CA LEU A 237 22.71 8.11 -3.41
C LEU A 237 21.91 9.19 -2.69
N VAL A 238 20.90 9.71 -3.35
CA VAL A 238 19.99 10.68 -2.74
C VAL A 238 18.67 9.98 -2.58
N LEU A 239 18.34 9.63 -1.33
CA LEU A 239 16.97 9.29 -1.01
C LEU A 239 16.15 10.58 -1.09
N ARG A 240 15.25 10.65 -2.06
CA ARG A 240 14.32 11.76 -2.20
C ARG A 240 12.98 11.35 -1.60
N ILE A 241 12.62 12.00 -0.51
CA ILE A 241 11.27 11.90 0.09
C ILE A 241 10.49 13.11 -0.41
N ALA A 242 9.41 12.91 -1.17
CA ALA A 242 8.47 14.00 -1.43
C ALA A 242 7.78 14.41 -0.13
N ARG A 243 7.78 15.71 0.16
CA ARG A 243 6.92 16.31 1.18
C ARG A 243 5.51 16.51 0.63
#